data_AF-A0A2S4PIQ8-F1
#
_entry.id   AF-A0A2S4PIQ8-F1
#
_cell.length_a   1.000
_cell.length_b   1.000
_cell.length_c   1.000
_cell.angle_alpha   90.00
_cell.angle_beta   90.00
_cell.angle_gamma   90.00
#
_symmetry.space_group_name_H-M   'P 1'
#
loop_
_entity.id
_entity.type
_entity.pdbx_description
1 polymer ?
#
loop_
_entity_poly.entity_id
_entity_poly.type
_entity_poly.pdbx_seq_one_letter_code
_entity_poly.pdbx_strand_id
1 'polypeptide(L)' 'NLEDRKVMIRLGKDHEARISNSFLLRQQIQTLILDRTLVSDAWQSPSRITILALTPEKAATILQYKDAIARRFGNAT' A
#
# COMPACT_ATOMS: atom_id res chain seq x y z
N ASN A 1 -9.12 15.38 5.63
CA ASN A 1 -7.97 15.78 4.79
C ASN A 1 -7.70 14.68 3.76
N LEU A 2 -7.11 14.98 2.59
CA LEU A 2 -6.67 13.94 1.64
C LEU A 2 -5.54 13.09 2.24
N GLU A 3 -4.71 13.72 3.07
CA GLU A 3 -3.63 13.07 3.83
C GLU A 3 -4.15 11.95 4.73
N ASP A 4 -5.29 12.15 5.41
CA ASP A 4 -5.91 11.14 6.29
C ASP A 4 -6.38 9.88 5.54
N ARG A 5 -6.48 9.95 4.21
CA ARG A 5 -6.91 8.83 3.36
C ARG A 5 -5.74 8.04 2.81
N LYS A 6 -4.50 8.48 3.05
CA LYS A 6 -3.29 7.85 2.53
C LYS A 6 -2.64 6.99 3.60
N VAL A 7 -2.33 5.75 3.24
CA VAL A 7 -1.46 4.88 4.03
C VAL A 7 -0.13 4.74 3.32
N MET A 8 0.95 5.06 4.03
CA MET A 8 2.31 5.04 3.47
C MET A 8 3.12 3.90 4.09
N ILE A 9 3.56 2.95 3.27
CA ILE A 9 4.35 1.80 3.69
C ILE A 9 5.77 1.94 3.14
N ARG A 10 6.78 1.76 3.99
CA ARG A 10 8.19 1.78 3.56
C ARG A 10 8.53 0.54 2.74
N LEU A 11 9.24 0.75 1.64
CA LEU A 11 9.78 -0.31 0.80
C LEU A 11 11.22 -0.64 1.21
N GLY A 12 11.58 -1.93 1.16
CA GLY A 12 12.98 -2.37 1.22
C GLY A 12 13.80 -1.72 0.10
N LYS A 13 15.11 -1.49 0.32
CA LYS A 13 15.96 -0.69 -0.58
C LYS A 13 15.95 -1.17 -2.04
N ASP A 14 15.96 -2.48 -2.23
CA ASP A 14 16.06 -3.12 -3.55
C ASP A 14 14.77 -3.85 -3.94
N HIS A 15 13.64 -3.48 -3.33
CA HIS A 15 12.36 -4.15 -3.56
C HIS A 15 11.78 -3.82 -4.95
N GLU A 16 11.33 -4.84 -5.68
CA GLU A 16 10.76 -4.74 -7.04
C GLU A 16 9.61 -3.73 -7.18
N ALA A 17 8.83 -3.56 -6.10
CA ALA A 17 7.74 -2.59 -6.02
C ALA A 17 8.17 -1.13 -6.26
N ARG A 18 9.46 -0.80 -6.16
CA ARG A 18 9.99 0.54 -6.45
C ARG A 18 9.92 0.91 -7.93
N ILE A 19 9.93 -0.08 -8.82
CA ILE A 19 9.88 0.10 -10.28
C ILE A 19 8.60 -0.49 -10.90
N SER A 20 7.73 -1.08 -10.09
CA SER A 20 6.48 -1.69 -10.55
C SER A 20 5.44 -0.64 -10.91
N ASN A 21 4.56 -0.94 -11.86
CA ASN A 21 3.48 -0.03 -12.22
C ASN A 21 2.39 0.02 -11.12
N SER A 22 1.74 1.18 -10.96
CA SER A 22 0.67 1.42 -9.98
C SER A 22 -0.45 0.39 -10.07
N PHE A 23 -0.84 -0.03 -11.28
CA PHE A 23 -1.86 -1.05 -11.49
C PHE A 23 -1.50 -2.40 -10.86
N LEU A 24 -0.27 -2.88 -11.08
CA LEU A 24 0.21 -4.15 -10.53
C LEU A 24 0.34 -4.06 -9.00
N LEU A 25 0.84 -2.94 -8.49
CA LEU A 25 0.92 -2.68 -7.05
C LEU A 25 -0.45 -2.72 -6.40
N ARG A 26 -1.44 -2.03 -6.99
CA ARG A 26 -2.81 -2.04 -6.50
C ARG A 26 -3.37 -3.45 -6.47
N GLN A 27 -3.20 -4.24 -7.54
CA GLN A 27 -3.65 -5.62 -7.57
C GLN A 27 -3.00 -6.46 -6.46
N GLN A 28 -1.68 -6.36 -6.29
CA GLN A 28 -0.97 -7.09 -5.23
C GLN A 28 -1.44 -6.67 -3.83
N ILE A 29 -1.68 -5.38 -3.58
CA ILE A 29 -2.18 -4.93 -2.27
C ILE A 29 -3.61 -5.43 -2.04
N GLN A 30 -4.44 -5.42 -3.08
CA GLN A 30 -5.80 -5.96 -3.01
C GLN A 30 -5.84 -7.48 -2.76
N THR A 31 -4.79 -8.24 -3.07
CA THR A 31 -4.75 -9.67 -2.68
C THR A 31 -4.38 -9.88 -1.22
N LEU A 32 -3.77 -8.88 -0.56
CA LEU A 32 -3.39 -8.94 0.86
C LEU A 32 -4.51 -8.48 1.80
N ILE A 33 -5.53 -7.81 1.27
CA ILE A 33 -6.64 -7.22 2.03
C ILE A 33 -7.92 -7.99 1.69
N LEU A 34 -8.66 -8.38 2.73
CA LEU A 34 -9.89 -9.15 2.56
C LEU A 34 -10.95 -8.38 1.75
N ASP A 35 -11.13 -7.09 2.05
CA ASP A 35 -12.00 -6.19 1.29
C ASP A 35 -11.18 -5.34 0.29
N ARG A 36 -11.24 -5.73 -0.99
CA ARG A 36 -10.54 -5.05 -2.08
C ARG A 36 -11.04 -3.63 -2.34
N THR A 37 -12.25 -3.29 -1.89
CA THR A 37 -12.86 -1.97 -2.05
C THR A 37 -12.26 -0.92 -1.11
N LEU A 38 -11.43 -1.35 -0.17
CA LEU A 38 -10.67 -0.45 0.71
C LEU A 38 -9.60 0.32 -0.07
N VAL A 39 -9.06 -0.27 -1.14
CA VAL A 39 -7.99 0.33 -1.95
C VAL A 39 -8.59 0.98 -3.20
N SER A 40 -8.67 2.32 -3.17
CA SER A 40 -9.04 3.12 -4.33
C SER A 40 -7.93 3.14 -5.37
N ASP A 41 -6.70 3.39 -4.92
CA ASP A 41 -5.52 3.39 -5.78
C ASP A 41 -4.24 3.09 -4.97
N ALA A 42 -3.15 2.74 -5.65
CA ALA A 42 -1.84 2.58 -5.04
C ALA A 42 -0.72 2.91 -6.01
N TRP A 43 0.29 3.66 -5.55
CA TRP A 43 1.45 4.01 -6.36
C TRP A 43 2.73 3.98 -5.52
N GLN A 44 3.83 3.69 -6.20
CA GLN A 44 5.16 3.75 -5.63
C GLN A 44 5.71 5.18 -5.62
N SER A 45 6.53 5.42 -4.63
CA SER A 45 7.47 6.52 -4.52
C SER A 45 8.87 5.92 -4.29
N PRO A 46 9.95 6.69 -4.45
CA PRO A 46 11.31 6.15 -4.42
C PRO A 46 11.63 5.28 -3.20
N SER A 47 10.96 5.46 -2.05
CA SER A 47 11.18 4.68 -0.82
C SER A 47 9.93 4.08 -0.19
N ARG A 48 8.73 4.31 -0.75
CA ARG A 48 7.46 3.94 -0.12
C ARG A 48 6.41 3.56 -1.15
N ILE A 49 5.46 2.74 -0.76
CA ILE A 49 4.17 2.62 -1.43
C ILE A 49 3.19 3.57 -0.73
N THR A 50 2.41 4.29 -1.51
CA THR A 50 1.25 5.04 -1.03
C THR A 50 -0.01 4.31 -1.47
N ILE A 51 -0.91 4.08 -0.52
CA ILE A 51 -2.20 3.43 -0.72
C ILE A 51 -3.26 4.48 -0.44
N LEU A 52 -4.15 4.71 -1.39
CA LEU A 52 -5.25 5.65 -1.26
C LEU A 52 -6.54 4.90 -0.93
N ALA A 53 -7.19 5.31 0.16
CA ALA A 53 -8.52 4.88 0.53
C ALA A 53 -9.58 5.89 0.08
N LEU A 54 -10.83 5.44 -0.05
CA LEU A 54 -11.96 6.31 -0.37
C LEU A 54 -12.30 7.27 0.79
N THR A 55 -12.16 6.80 2.03
CA THR A 55 -12.45 7.58 3.25
C THR A 55 -11.35 7.36 4.30
N PRO A 56 -11.22 8.27 5.29
CA PRO A 56 -10.27 8.10 6.39
C PRO A 56 -10.53 6.82 7.21
N GLU A 57 -11.79 6.43 7.42
CA GLU A 57 -12.09 5.18 8.14
C GLU A 57 -11.55 3.97 7.38
N LYS A 58 -11.71 3.95 6.05
CA LYS A 58 -11.13 2.89 5.21
C LYS A 58 -9.60 2.90 5.25
N ALA A 59 -8.97 4.07 5.32
CA ALA A 59 -7.51 4.17 5.49
C ALA A 59 -7.06 3.60 6.84
N ALA A 60 -7.79 3.87 7.92
CA ALA A 60 -7.53 3.26 9.22
C ALA A 60 -7.67 1.73 9.16
N THR A 61 -8.65 1.21 8.44
CA THR A 61 -8.78 -0.24 8.20
C THR A 61 -7.59 -0.79 7.41
N ILE A 62 -7.14 -0.12 6.33
CA ILE A 62 -5.93 -0.52 5.58
C ILE A 62 -4.69 -0.52 6.49
N LEU A 63 -4.58 0.43 7.41
CA LEU A 63 -3.46 0.50 8.36
C LEU A 63 -3.41 -0.72 9.29
N GLN A 64 -4.52 -1.40 9.56
CA GLN A 64 -4.53 -2.66 10.31
C GLN A 64 -3.81 -3.79 9.55
N TYR A 65 -3.77 -3.72 8.21
CA TYR A 65 -3.05 -4.67 7.36
C TYR A 65 -1.58 -4.27 7.12
N LYS A 66 -1.07 -3.21 7.79
CA LYS A 66 0.27 -2.67 7.54
C LYS A 66 1.37 -3.73 7.63
N ASP A 67 1.27 -4.69 8.54
CA ASP A 67 2.30 -5.71 8.76
C ASP A 67 2.30 -6.75 7.65
N ALA A 68 1.12 -7.15 7.14
CA ALA A 68 1.02 -8.05 5.99
C ALA A 68 1.57 -7.38 4.72
N ILE A 69 1.24 -6.11 4.52
CA ILE A 69 1.75 -5.31 3.41
C ILE A 69 3.26 -5.09 3.56
N ALA A 70 3.75 -4.72 4.75
CA ALA A 70 5.17 -4.55 5.02
C ALA A 70 5.96 -5.87 4.92
N ARG A 71 5.39 -7.03 5.24
CA ARG A 71 6.07 -8.31 4.98
C ARG A 71 6.18 -8.61 3.50
N ARG A 72 5.16 -8.27 2.70
CA ARG A 72 5.19 -8.45 1.25
C ARG A 72 6.17 -7.52 0.56
N PHE A 73 6.28 -6.27 1.03
CA PHE A 73 6.96 -5.19 0.32
C PHE A 73 8.20 -4.62 1.04
N GLY A 74 8.36 -4.92 2.32
CA GLY A 74 9.30 -4.29 3.25
C GLY A 74 10.43 -5.18 3.73
N ASN A 75 10.45 -6.48 3.39
CA ASN A 75 11.60 -7.34 3.62
C ASN A 75 12.47 -7.41 2.35
N ALA A 76 13.25 -6.35 2.11
CA ALA A 76 14.58 -6.55 1.56
C ALA A 76 15.51 -6.57 2.79
N THR A 77 15.98 -7.76 3.16
CA THR A 77 17.10 -7.90 4.10
C THR A 77 18.31 -7.17 3.52
#